data_AF-X0QCK7-F1
#
_entry.id   AF-X0QCK7-F1
#
_cell.length_a   1.000
_cell.length_b   1.000
_cell.length_c   1.000
_cell.angle_alpha   90.00
_cell.angle_beta   90.00
_cell.angle_gamma   90.00
#
_symmetry.space_group_name_H-M   'P 1'
#
loop_
_entity.id
_entity.type
_entity.pdbx_description
1 polymer ?
#
loop_
_entity_poly.entity_id
_entity_poly.type
_entity_poly.pdbx_seq_one_letter_code
_entity_poly.pdbx_strand_id
1 'polypeptide(L)'
;MVVRLSSITFKRNQKYYLYALLVCLIHPTIFFFSTDIFRDIFMAFSFLLGCLTVKWFLNSHSVFGAVFYFLLSVAIGFFLIEIRPYLGYAYLLSLLFLKIKFTKSRAFYLGLLYLGLLFAANYLGVLDLLTEYRSGFEDSEGGSTLGLSFSNPILFIPNFIISFLGQMLGLYITNPLALVLFVLETVPFFFMLIYVLKNIKLADSFVRFLIIFFVFYGSVWLIGNDNLGTAVRLRIYNYLAIYISFFIS
;
A
#
# COMPACT_ATOMS: atom_id res chain seq x y z
N MET A 1 24.08 14.11 -7.93
CA MET A 1 25.52 14.19 -8.29
C MET A 1 25.88 13.30 -9.49
N VAL A 2 25.29 12.11 -9.63
CA VAL A 2 25.58 11.15 -10.73
C VAL A 2 25.13 11.62 -12.14
N VAL A 3 24.05 12.41 -12.26
CA VAL A 3 23.51 12.87 -13.57
C VAL A 3 24.46 13.84 -14.31
N ARG A 4 25.40 14.48 -13.61
CA ARG A 4 26.34 15.43 -14.24
C ARG A 4 27.53 14.74 -14.91
N LEU A 5 27.79 13.47 -14.57
CA LEU A 5 28.94 12.70 -15.08
C LEU A 5 28.65 12.01 -16.42
N SER A 6 27.39 11.82 -16.81
CA SER A 6 27.04 11.02 -17.99
C SER A 6 26.63 11.82 -19.23
N SER A 7 26.62 13.15 -19.22
CA SER A 7 26.20 14.01 -20.36
C SER A 7 24.81 13.72 -20.95
N ILE A 8 23.96 12.94 -20.27
CA ILE A 8 22.62 12.61 -20.76
C ILE A 8 21.63 13.70 -20.34
N THR A 9 21.18 14.50 -21.30
CA THR A 9 20.11 15.50 -21.11
C THR A 9 18.73 14.84 -21.16
N PHE A 10 18.25 14.35 -20.01
CA PHE A 10 16.90 13.79 -19.90
C PHE A 10 15.83 14.89 -19.95
N LYS A 11 14.79 14.70 -20.78
CA LYS A 11 13.55 15.49 -20.70
C LYS A 11 12.89 15.28 -19.33
N ARG A 12 12.14 16.27 -18.82
CA ARG A 12 11.57 16.26 -17.44
C ARG A 12 10.83 14.95 -17.11
N ASN A 13 10.07 14.39 -18.04
CA ASN A 13 9.36 13.11 -17.86
C ASN A 13 10.31 11.91 -17.75
N GLN A 14 11.40 11.87 -18.53
CA GLN A 14 12.38 10.78 -18.49
C GLN A 14 13.13 10.70 -17.15
N LYS A 15 13.30 11.83 -16.45
CA LYS A 15 13.88 11.85 -15.11
C LYS A 15 13.01 11.13 -14.09
N TYR A 16 11.69 11.31 -14.13
CA TYR A 16 10.78 10.61 -13.22
C TYR A 16 10.77 9.11 -13.48
N TYR A 17 10.76 8.67 -14.75
CA TYR A 17 10.88 7.25 -15.09
C TYR A 17 12.21 6.65 -14.65
N LEU A 18 13.31 7.39 -14.81
CA LEU A 18 14.63 6.94 -14.36
C LEU A 18 14.70 6.85 -12.83
N TYR A 19 14.13 7.82 -12.10
CA TYR A 19 14.07 7.76 -10.64
C TYR A 19 13.15 6.64 -10.14
N ALA A 20 12.01 6.39 -10.81
CA ALA A 20 11.15 5.26 -10.50
C ALA A 20 11.87 3.93 -10.73
N LEU A 21 12.58 3.81 -11.86
CA LEU A 21 13.41 2.65 -12.18
C LEU A 21 14.52 2.44 -11.13
N LEU A 22 15.25 3.51 -10.78
CA LEU A 22 16.32 3.44 -9.77
C LEU A 22 15.78 3.08 -8.39
N VAL A 23 14.61 3.62 -7.99
CA VAL A 23 13.96 3.24 -6.73
C VAL A 23 13.58 1.77 -6.78
N CYS A 24 12.97 1.27 -7.87
CA CYS A 24 12.64 -0.15 -8.01
C CYS A 24 13.87 -1.07 -8.04
N LEU A 25 14.99 -0.62 -8.60
CA LEU A 25 16.25 -1.38 -8.67
C LEU A 25 17.03 -1.38 -7.35
N ILE A 26 16.95 -0.28 -6.59
CA ILE A 26 17.65 -0.14 -5.30
C ILE A 26 16.83 -0.73 -4.15
N HIS A 27 15.50 -0.88 -4.31
CA HIS A 27 14.63 -1.41 -3.27
C HIS A 27 14.98 -2.87 -2.97
N PRO A 28 15.63 -3.15 -1.81
CA PRO A 28 16.13 -4.48 -1.52
C PRO A 28 15.02 -5.52 -1.54
N THR A 29 13.83 -5.19 -1.05
CA THR A 29 12.69 -6.11 -1.02
C THR A 29 12.19 -6.47 -2.42
N ILE A 30 12.14 -5.51 -3.37
CA ILE A 30 11.77 -5.82 -4.77
C ILE A 30 12.82 -6.72 -5.42
N PHE A 31 14.11 -6.47 -5.15
CA PHE A 31 15.19 -7.30 -5.63
C PHE A 31 15.15 -8.72 -5.04
N PHE A 32 14.99 -8.86 -3.72
CA PHE A 32 14.81 -10.15 -3.06
C PHE A 32 13.59 -10.89 -3.60
N PHE A 33 12.49 -10.17 -3.82
CA PHE A 33 11.33 -10.77 -4.45
C PHE A 33 11.64 -11.26 -5.84
N SER A 34 12.40 -10.53 -6.67
CA SER A 34 12.75 -10.97 -8.03
C SER A 34 13.51 -12.30 -8.10
N THR A 35 14.13 -12.70 -6.98
CA THR A 35 14.83 -13.99 -6.83
C THR A 35 13.95 -15.10 -6.24
N ASP A 36 12.78 -14.76 -5.69
CA ASP A 36 11.83 -15.70 -5.07
C ASP A 36 10.79 -16.16 -6.10
N ILE A 37 10.72 -17.47 -6.36
CA ILE A 37 10.41 -17.95 -7.71
C ILE A 37 8.92 -17.85 -8.08
N PHE A 38 7.93 -17.75 -7.19
CA PHE A 38 6.55 -17.98 -7.68
C PHE A 38 5.41 -17.10 -7.18
N ARG A 39 5.36 -16.65 -5.92
CA ARG A 39 4.08 -16.09 -5.39
C ARG A 39 4.03 -14.56 -5.34
N ASP A 40 4.97 -13.93 -4.63
CA ASP A 40 4.87 -12.50 -4.32
C ASP A 40 5.18 -11.60 -5.54
N ILE A 41 6.14 -11.97 -6.40
CA ILE A 41 6.37 -11.27 -7.69
C ILE A 41 5.12 -11.33 -8.55
N PHE A 42 4.55 -12.53 -8.72
CA PHE A 42 3.39 -12.73 -9.58
C PHE A 42 2.21 -11.89 -9.11
N MET A 43 1.94 -11.87 -7.79
CA MET A 43 0.93 -10.99 -7.22
C MET A 43 1.23 -9.50 -7.43
N ALA A 44 2.48 -9.06 -7.24
CA ALA A 44 2.87 -7.67 -7.49
C ALA A 44 2.68 -7.29 -8.96
N PHE A 45 3.04 -8.18 -9.89
CA PHE A 45 2.80 -8.02 -11.32
C PHE A 45 1.31 -7.94 -11.65
N SER A 46 0.49 -8.85 -11.13
CA SER A 46 -0.97 -8.81 -11.33
C SER A 46 -1.60 -7.54 -10.77
N PHE A 47 -1.13 -7.06 -9.62
CA PHE A 47 -1.58 -5.80 -9.04
C PHE A 47 -1.20 -4.60 -9.91
N LEU A 48 0.03 -4.55 -10.43
CA LEU A 48 0.48 -3.50 -11.35
C LEU A 48 -0.28 -3.53 -12.67
N LEU A 49 -0.56 -4.72 -13.20
CA LEU A 49 -1.42 -4.91 -14.38
C LEU A 49 -2.81 -4.34 -14.12
N GLY A 50 -3.41 -4.62 -12.95
CA GLY A 50 -4.66 -4.02 -12.51
C GLY A 50 -4.58 -2.50 -12.46
N CYS A 51 -3.58 -1.93 -11.80
CA CYS A 51 -3.39 -0.47 -11.77
C CYS A 51 -3.33 0.14 -13.17
N LEU A 52 -2.68 -0.54 -14.10
CA LEU A 52 -2.57 -0.10 -15.49
C LEU A 52 -3.92 -0.19 -16.24
N THR A 53 -4.74 -1.22 -16.01
CA THR A 53 -6.09 -1.26 -16.59
C THR A 53 -7.00 -0.17 -16.01
N VAL A 54 -6.85 0.19 -14.74
CA VAL A 54 -7.57 1.32 -14.12
C VAL A 54 -7.16 2.64 -14.75
N LYS A 55 -5.86 2.82 -15.01
CA LYS A 55 -5.35 4.00 -15.70
C LYS A 55 -5.89 4.09 -17.14
N TRP A 56 -5.97 2.98 -17.86
CA TRP A 56 -6.57 2.93 -19.19
C TRP A 56 -8.06 3.24 -19.17
N PHE A 57 -8.79 2.69 -18.19
CA PHE A 57 -10.20 3.04 -17.94
C PHE A 57 -10.38 4.55 -17.75
N LEU A 58 -9.58 5.17 -16.89
CA LEU A 58 -9.67 6.60 -16.57
C LEU A 58 -9.30 7.52 -17.74
N ASN A 59 -8.40 7.08 -18.63
CA ASN A 59 -7.93 7.86 -19.78
C ASN A 59 -8.67 7.54 -21.08
N SER A 60 -9.66 6.65 -21.05
CA SER A 60 -10.40 6.27 -22.26
C SER A 60 -11.32 7.38 -22.74
N HIS A 61 -11.15 7.78 -24.00
CA HIS A 61 -12.02 8.77 -24.65
C HIS A 61 -13.33 8.16 -25.18
N SER A 62 -13.36 6.85 -25.44
CA SER A 62 -14.55 6.15 -25.92
C SER A 62 -15.26 5.43 -24.78
N VAL A 63 -16.60 5.47 -24.79
CA VAL A 63 -17.43 4.79 -23.77
C VAL A 63 -17.21 3.28 -23.80
N PHE A 64 -17.12 2.68 -24.99
CA PHE A 64 -16.88 1.25 -25.15
C PHE A 64 -15.52 0.84 -24.57
N GLY A 65 -14.45 1.60 -24.85
CA GLY A 65 -13.13 1.37 -24.29
C GLY A 65 -13.14 1.48 -22.77
N ALA A 66 -13.79 2.52 -22.22
CA ALA A 66 -13.93 2.70 -20.78
C ALA A 66 -14.64 1.51 -20.11
N VAL A 67 -15.78 1.05 -20.66
CA VAL A 67 -16.51 -0.11 -20.12
C VAL A 67 -15.65 -1.38 -20.19
N PHE A 68 -14.96 -1.61 -21.31
CA PHE A 68 -14.07 -2.77 -21.46
C PHE A 68 -12.95 -2.78 -20.42
N TYR A 69 -12.20 -1.67 -20.27
CA TYR A 69 -11.12 -1.59 -19.28
C TYR A 69 -11.62 -1.61 -17.84
N PHE A 70 -12.83 -1.10 -17.58
CA PHE A 70 -13.46 -1.22 -16.28
C PHE A 70 -13.76 -2.69 -15.94
N LEU A 71 -14.42 -3.42 -16.85
CA LEU A 71 -14.70 -4.85 -16.66
C LEU A 71 -13.41 -5.67 -16.51
N LEU A 72 -12.38 -5.36 -17.31
CA LEU A 72 -11.07 -5.98 -17.18
C LEU A 72 -10.44 -5.69 -15.81
N SER A 73 -10.53 -4.45 -15.32
CA SER A 73 -10.04 -4.09 -13.99
C SER A 73 -10.78 -4.85 -12.89
N VAL A 74 -12.10 -5.02 -13.01
CA VAL A 74 -12.91 -5.81 -12.07
C VAL A 74 -12.52 -7.28 -12.12
N ALA A 75 -12.30 -7.85 -13.31
CA ALA A 75 -11.85 -9.23 -13.48
C ALA A 75 -10.48 -9.46 -12.81
N ILE A 76 -9.53 -8.53 -12.97
CA ILE A 76 -8.24 -8.58 -12.27
C ILE A 76 -8.46 -8.45 -10.75
N GLY A 77 -9.38 -7.59 -10.30
CA GLY A 77 -9.71 -7.47 -8.87
C GLY A 77 -10.21 -8.79 -8.27
N PHE A 78 -11.10 -9.52 -8.96
CA PHE A 78 -11.52 -10.86 -8.54
C PHE A 78 -10.38 -11.86 -8.56
N PHE A 79 -9.54 -11.83 -9.59
CA PHE A 79 -8.34 -12.67 -9.64
C PHE A 79 -7.38 -12.40 -8.47
N LEU A 80 -7.23 -11.14 -8.06
CA LEU A 80 -6.44 -10.78 -6.88
C LEU A 80 -7.04 -11.31 -5.57
N ILE A 81 -8.37 -11.45 -5.47
CA ILE A 81 -9.02 -12.06 -4.30
C ILE A 81 -8.57 -13.51 -4.15
N GLU A 82 -8.54 -14.28 -5.24
CA GLU A 82 -8.13 -15.69 -5.22
C GLU A 82 -6.69 -15.89 -4.73
N ILE A 83 -5.77 -15.00 -5.12
CA ILE A 83 -4.36 -15.13 -4.70
C ILE A 83 -4.15 -14.57 -3.28
N ARG A 84 -4.81 -13.45 -2.96
CA ARG A 84 -4.73 -12.79 -1.64
C ARG A 84 -6.00 -11.98 -1.38
N PRO A 85 -6.96 -12.50 -0.60
CA PRO A 85 -8.30 -11.92 -0.48
C PRO A 85 -8.33 -10.42 -0.19
N TYR A 86 -7.60 -9.96 0.83
CA TYR A 86 -7.58 -8.54 1.21
C TYR A 86 -6.88 -7.63 0.19
N LEU A 87 -5.98 -8.16 -0.65
CA LEU A 87 -5.40 -7.41 -1.77
C LEU A 87 -6.48 -7.10 -2.81
N GLY A 88 -7.24 -8.13 -3.21
CA GLY A 88 -8.33 -7.99 -4.17
C GLY A 88 -9.50 -7.16 -3.64
N TYR A 89 -9.92 -7.37 -2.39
CA TYR A 89 -10.98 -6.56 -1.78
C TYR A 89 -10.59 -5.08 -1.68
N ALA A 90 -9.38 -4.76 -1.22
CA ALA A 90 -8.92 -3.38 -1.16
C ALA A 90 -8.87 -2.74 -2.56
N TYR A 91 -8.41 -3.49 -3.57
CA TYR A 91 -8.39 -3.03 -4.96
C TYR A 91 -9.80 -2.71 -5.49
N LEU A 92 -10.77 -3.62 -5.32
CA LEU A 92 -12.14 -3.42 -5.78
C LEU A 92 -12.87 -2.31 -5.03
N LEU A 93 -12.70 -2.23 -3.70
CA LEU A 93 -13.25 -1.13 -2.91
C LEU A 93 -12.69 0.22 -3.39
N SER A 94 -11.41 0.26 -3.75
CA SER A 94 -10.78 1.48 -4.27
C SER A 94 -11.37 1.92 -5.61
N LEU A 95 -11.78 0.96 -6.46
CA LEU A 95 -12.53 1.28 -7.68
C LEU A 95 -13.91 1.84 -7.38
N LEU A 96 -14.60 1.29 -6.39
CA LEU A 96 -15.94 1.76 -5.99
C LEU A 96 -15.88 3.21 -5.47
N PHE A 97 -14.86 3.54 -4.68
CA PHE A 97 -14.71 4.85 -4.04
C PHE A 97 -13.91 5.88 -4.86
N LEU A 98 -13.61 5.58 -6.13
CA LEU A 98 -12.81 6.42 -7.04
C LEU A 98 -13.25 7.89 -7.16
N LYS A 99 -14.56 8.15 -7.01
CA LYS A 99 -15.15 9.49 -7.15
C LYS A 99 -14.91 10.40 -5.95
N ILE A 100 -14.40 9.89 -4.82
CA ILE A 100 -14.10 10.69 -3.63
C ILE A 100 -13.01 11.71 -3.96
N LYS A 101 -13.33 13.00 -3.84
CA LYS A 101 -12.36 14.09 -4.04
C LYS A 101 -11.69 14.47 -2.73
N PHE A 102 -10.36 14.42 -2.70
CA PHE A 102 -9.58 14.83 -1.54
C PHE A 102 -9.24 16.33 -1.58
N THR A 103 -9.48 17.00 -0.47
CA THR A 103 -8.83 18.25 -0.09
C THR A 103 -8.11 18.00 1.24
N LYS A 104 -7.16 18.86 1.65
CA LYS A 104 -6.44 18.66 2.93
C LYS A 104 -7.39 18.45 4.11
N SER A 105 -8.41 19.31 4.25
CA SER A 105 -9.41 19.19 5.31
C SER A 105 -10.31 17.97 5.14
N ARG A 106 -10.78 17.67 3.92
CA ARG A 106 -11.63 16.49 3.68
C ARG A 106 -10.89 15.18 3.93
N ALA A 107 -9.63 15.08 3.52
CA ALA A 107 -8.80 13.91 3.77
C ALA A 107 -8.62 13.68 5.27
N PHE A 108 -8.43 14.75 6.06
CA PHE A 108 -8.37 14.65 7.52
C PHE A 108 -9.69 14.14 8.11
N TYR A 109 -10.84 14.74 7.76
CA TYR A 109 -12.14 14.28 8.26
C TYR A 109 -12.52 12.88 7.80
N LEU A 110 -12.19 12.51 6.56
CA LEU A 110 -12.39 11.15 6.05
C LEU A 110 -11.49 10.15 6.76
N GLY A 111 -10.25 10.52 7.09
CA GLY A 111 -9.36 9.70 7.91
C GLY A 111 -9.90 9.49 9.32
N LEU A 112 -10.40 10.54 9.96
CA LEU A 112 -11.04 10.45 11.29
C LEU A 112 -12.29 9.57 11.24
N LEU A 113 -13.16 9.77 10.24
CA LEU A 113 -14.34 8.96 10.02
C LEU A 113 -13.96 7.49 9.81
N TYR A 114 -12.94 7.23 9.00
CA TYR A 114 -12.48 5.89 8.71
C TYR A 114 -11.90 5.19 9.95
N LEU A 115 -11.12 5.90 10.78
CA LEU A 115 -10.67 5.38 12.07
C LEU A 115 -11.85 5.09 13.01
N GLY A 116 -12.86 5.96 13.04
CA GLY A 116 -14.10 5.73 13.78
C GLY A 116 -14.86 4.49 13.30
N LEU A 117 -14.92 4.28 11.97
CA LEU A 117 -15.53 3.08 11.38
C LEU A 117 -14.74 1.81 11.71
N LEU A 118 -13.41 1.85 11.70
CA LEU A 118 -12.58 0.71 12.11
C LEU A 118 -12.78 0.37 13.59
N PHE A 119 -12.82 1.39 14.46
CA PHE A 119 -13.13 1.20 15.88
C PHE A 119 -14.52 0.57 16.07
N ALA A 120 -15.55 1.08 15.38
CA ALA A 120 -16.89 0.51 15.46
C ALA A 120 -16.94 -0.93 14.92
N ALA A 121 -16.22 -1.23 13.83
CA ALA A 121 -16.12 -2.57 13.28
C ALA A 121 -15.43 -3.54 14.25
N ASN A 122 -14.39 -3.11 14.95
CA ASN A 122 -13.75 -3.91 16.01
C ASN A 122 -14.71 -4.11 17.20
N TYR A 123 -15.38 -3.06 17.66
CA TYR A 123 -16.32 -3.13 18.78
C TYR A 123 -17.51 -4.06 18.50
N LEU A 124 -17.97 -4.13 17.25
CA LEU A 124 -19.05 -5.02 16.80
C LEU A 124 -18.58 -6.45 16.48
N GLY A 125 -17.29 -6.76 16.61
CA GLY A 125 -16.73 -8.08 16.32
C GLY A 125 -16.55 -8.40 14.82
N VAL A 126 -16.73 -7.42 13.93
CA VAL A 126 -16.56 -7.63 12.47
C VAL A 126 -15.12 -7.97 12.12
N LEU A 127 -14.16 -7.51 12.93
CA LEU A 127 -12.73 -7.74 12.73
C LEU A 127 -12.22 -9.00 13.45
N ASP A 128 -13.10 -9.77 14.10
CA ASP A 128 -12.70 -10.91 14.95
C ASP A 128 -11.93 -11.96 14.15
N LEU A 129 -12.34 -12.23 12.90
CA LEU A 129 -11.62 -13.13 11.99
C LEU A 129 -10.16 -12.69 11.75
N LEU A 130 -9.91 -11.38 11.67
CA LEU A 130 -8.56 -10.85 11.49
C LEU A 130 -7.76 -10.92 12.79
N THR A 131 -8.39 -10.67 13.93
CA THR A 131 -7.73 -10.73 15.24
C THR A 131 -7.45 -12.16 15.69
N GLU A 132 -8.29 -13.12 15.30
CA GLU A 132 -8.08 -14.56 15.53
C GLU A 132 -6.96 -15.10 14.63
N TYR A 133 -6.94 -14.68 13.35
CA TYR A 133 -5.80 -14.99 12.48
C TYR A 133 -4.49 -14.43 13.06
N ARG A 134 -4.55 -13.24 13.66
CA ARG A 134 -3.41 -12.61 14.33
C ARG A 134 -2.95 -13.40 15.57
N SER A 135 -3.88 -13.83 16.43
CA SER A 135 -3.53 -14.58 17.66
C SER A 135 -2.88 -15.92 17.36
N GLY A 136 -3.17 -16.54 16.21
CA GLY A 136 -2.46 -17.73 15.75
C GLY A 136 -0.93 -17.54 15.60
N PHE A 137 -0.44 -16.30 15.44
CA PHE A 137 1.00 -15.99 15.46
C PHE A 137 1.58 -15.84 16.87
N GLU A 138 0.77 -15.60 17.89
CA GLU A 138 1.21 -15.59 19.29
C GLU A 138 1.50 -17.02 19.78
N ASP A 139 0.69 -17.99 19.34
CA ASP A 139 0.81 -19.40 19.72
C ASP A 139 1.83 -20.20 18.89
N SER A 140 2.31 -19.64 17.77
CA SER A 140 3.24 -20.31 16.86
C SER A 140 4.69 -19.90 17.11
N GLU A 141 5.65 -20.83 17.02
CA GLU A 141 7.10 -20.61 17.19
C GLU A 141 7.72 -19.53 16.25
N GLY A 142 6.99 -19.08 15.23
CA GLY A 142 7.34 -17.95 14.36
C GLY A 142 7.20 -16.56 15.01
N GLY A 143 6.59 -16.48 16.19
CA GLY A 143 6.59 -15.35 17.12
C GLY A 143 5.81 -14.10 16.69
N SER A 144 4.87 -13.66 17.53
CA SER A 144 4.43 -12.26 17.55
C SER A 144 5.63 -11.35 17.80
N THR A 145 5.85 -10.36 16.91
CA THR A 145 7.03 -9.49 17.02
C THR A 145 6.74 -8.18 17.75
N LEU A 146 5.50 -7.68 17.68
CA LEU A 146 5.10 -6.44 18.37
C LEU A 146 4.28 -6.69 19.64
N GLY A 147 3.68 -7.89 19.81
CA GLY A 147 2.90 -8.24 21.00
C GLY A 147 1.61 -7.43 21.17
N LEU A 148 1.04 -6.90 20.08
CA LEU A 148 -0.16 -6.05 20.20
C LEU A 148 -1.43 -6.91 20.12
N SER A 149 -2.33 -6.72 21.08
CA SER A 149 -3.65 -7.35 21.09
C SER A 149 -4.74 -6.33 20.75
N PHE A 150 -5.64 -6.70 19.83
CA PHE A 150 -6.81 -5.89 19.44
C PHE A 150 -8.11 -6.35 20.13
N SER A 151 -7.98 -7.20 21.15
CA SER A 151 -9.09 -7.75 21.94
C SER A 151 -9.81 -6.70 22.81
N ASN A 152 -9.09 -5.67 23.26
CA ASN A 152 -9.67 -4.57 24.01
C ASN A 152 -10.05 -3.43 23.05
N PRO A 153 -11.35 -3.14 22.86
CA PRO A 153 -11.79 -2.10 21.94
C PRO A 153 -11.22 -0.71 22.27
N ILE A 154 -11.03 -0.40 23.55
CA ILE A 154 -10.50 0.90 24.00
C ILE A 154 -9.06 1.09 23.53
N LEU A 155 -8.27 0.00 23.52
CA LEU A 155 -6.87 0.02 23.08
C LEU A 155 -6.73 -0.15 21.55
N PHE A 156 -7.83 -0.33 20.82
CA PHE A 156 -7.79 -0.55 19.37
C PHE A 156 -7.06 0.56 18.62
N ILE A 157 -7.42 1.84 18.85
CA ILE A 157 -6.81 2.97 18.15
C ILE A 157 -5.32 3.12 18.50
N PRO A 158 -4.91 3.15 19.78
CA PRO A 158 -3.49 3.15 20.15
C PRO A 158 -2.71 1.99 19.53
N ASN A 159 -3.23 0.76 19.59
CA ASN A 159 -2.56 -0.41 19.04
C ASN A 159 -2.48 -0.37 17.51
N PHE A 160 -3.50 0.18 16.85
CA PHE A 160 -3.46 0.39 15.40
C PHE A 160 -2.38 1.41 15.00
N ILE A 161 -2.23 2.48 15.77
CA ILE A 161 -1.16 3.47 15.55
C ILE A 161 0.21 2.82 15.75
N ILE A 162 0.42 2.05 16.82
CA ILE A 162 1.69 1.36 17.07
C ILE A 162 1.98 0.34 15.96
N SER A 163 0.96 -0.40 15.52
CA SER A 163 1.06 -1.33 14.40
C SER A 163 1.47 -0.61 13.11
N PHE A 164 0.85 0.53 12.80
CA PHE A 164 1.23 1.36 11.65
C PHE A 164 2.69 1.83 11.75
N LEU A 165 3.10 2.35 12.90
CA LEU A 165 4.47 2.82 13.12
C LEU A 165 5.50 1.68 13.01
N GLY A 166 5.22 0.53 13.64
CA GLY A 166 6.12 -0.62 13.64
C GLY A 166 6.21 -1.30 12.29
N GLN A 167 5.08 -1.60 11.66
CA GLN A 167 5.02 -2.45 10.47
C GLN A 167 5.07 -1.66 9.15
N MET A 168 4.27 -0.59 9.02
CA MET A 168 4.27 0.23 7.80
C MET A 168 5.52 1.11 7.73
N LEU A 169 5.84 1.79 8.83
CA LEU A 169 7.00 2.68 8.91
C LEU A 169 8.28 1.96 9.35
N GLY A 170 8.24 0.65 9.62
CA GLY A 170 9.46 -0.12 9.93
C GLY A 170 10.24 0.41 11.14
N LEU A 171 9.60 1.14 12.07
CA LEU A 171 10.28 1.78 13.20
C LEU A 171 10.73 0.79 14.28
N TYR A 172 10.37 -0.49 14.14
CA TYR A 172 10.78 -1.54 15.05
C TYR A 172 12.07 -2.22 14.54
N ILE A 173 13.21 -1.67 14.96
CA ILE A 173 14.54 -2.11 14.54
C ILE A 173 15.03 -3.20 15.50
N THR A 174 14.90 -4.46 15.09
CA THR A 174 15.32 -5.63 15.88
C THR A 174 16.75 -6.09 15.59
N ASN A 175 17.28 -5.74 14.41
CA ASN A 175 18.62 -6.13 13.99
C ASN A 175 19.26 -5.09 13.05
N PRO A 176 20.58 -5.17 12.80
CA PRO A 176 21.26 -4.23 11.90
C PRO A 176 20.73 -4.27 10.46
N LEU A 177 20.23 -5.42 9.98
CA LEU A 177 19.62 -5.52 8.65
C LEU A 177 18.30 -4.74 8.56
N ALA A 178 17.49 -4.74 9.62
CA ALA A 178 16.26 -3.96 9.72
C ALA A 178 16.57 -2.46 9.69
N LEU A 179 17.70 -2.02 10.27
CA LEU A 179 18.17 -0.63 10.15
C LEU A 179 18.51 -0.27 8.70
N VAL A 180 19.20 -1.15 7.98
CA VAL A 180 19.52 -0.95 6.55
C VAL A 180 18.23 -0.88 5.71
N LEU A 181 17.29 -1.80 5.93
CA LEU A 181 15.99 -1.79 5.26
C LEU A 181 15.18 -0.53 5.58
N PHE A 182 15.19 -0.08 6.83
CA PHE A 182 14.52 1.16 7.24
C PHE A 182 15.08 2.38 6.48
N VAL A 183 16.41 2.50 6.39
CA VAL A 183 17.06 3.62 5.68
C VAL A 183 16.85 3.55 4.17
N LEU A 184 16.94 2.36 3.57
CA LEU A 184 16.86 2.21 2.11
C LEU A 184 15.42 2.20 1.58
N GLU A 185 14.45 1.73 2.37
CA GLU A 185 13.07 1.58 1.92
C GLU A 185 12.15 2.58 2.58
N THR A 186 12.15 2.62 3.91
CA THR A 186 11.15 3.36 4.66
C THR A 186 11.42 4.87 4.65
N VAL A 187 12.67 5.31 4.73
CA VAL A 187 13.00 6.74 4.64
C VAL A 187 12.59 7.35 3.28
N PRO A 188 12.93 6.75 2.12
CA PRO A 188 12.42 7.22 0.83
C PRO A 188 10.89 7.17 0.73
N PHE A 189 10.27 6.08 1.21
CA PHE A 189 8.81 5.97 1.26
C PHE A 189 8.17 7.09 2.08
N PHE A 190 8.71 7.40 3.25
CA PHE A 190 8.18 8.44 4.13
C PHE A 190 8.26 9.82 3.48
N PHE A 191 9.38 10.13 2.81
CA PHE A 191 9.52 11.35 2.03
C PHE A 191 8.46 11.45 0.93
N MET A 192 8.26 10.39 0.17
CA MET A 192 7.26 10.34 -0.91
C MET A 192 5.83 10.44 -0.37
N LEU A 193 5.53 9.77 0.75
CA LEU A 193 4.23 9.84 1.41
C LEU A 193 3.93 11.27 1.86
N ILE A 194 4.87 11.96 2.50
CA ILE A 194 4.71 13.36 2.91
C ILE A 194 4.44 14.24 1.68
N TYR A 195 5.16 14.03 0.57
CA TYR A 195 4.93 14.79 -0.65
C TYR A 195 3.52 14.58 -1.19
N VAL A 196 3.06 13.33 -1.30
CA VAL A 196 1.72 12.99 -1.79
C VAL A 196 0.65 13.63 -0.89
N LEU A 197 0.79 13.54 0.44
CA LEU A 197 -0.14 14.15 1.39
C LEU A 197 -0.15 15.68 1.33
N LYS A 198 1.02 16.32 1.19
CA LYS A 198 1.11 17.79 1.03
C LYS A 198 0.46 18.27 -0.25
N ASN A 199 0.57 17.48 -1.33
CA ASN A 199 0.08 17.79 -2.67
C ASN A 199 -1.26 17.12 -3.01
N ILE A 200 -1.99 16.57 -2.02
CA ILE A 200 -3.20 15.78 -2.25
C ILE A 200 -4.31 16.49 -3.05
N LYS A 201 -4.28 17.84 -3.08
CA LYS A 201 -5.20 18.65 -3.91
C LYS A 201 -4.97 18.47 -5.42
N LEU A 202 -3.75 18.09 -5.81
CA LEU A 202 -3.36 17.85 -7.20
C LEU A 202 -3.65 16.41 -7.65
N ALA A 203 -4.11 15.55 -6.75
CA ALA A 203 -4.40 14.15 -7.06
C ALA A 203 -5.49 14.03 -8.13
N ASP A 204 -5.11 13.47 -9.27
CA ASP A 204 -6.04 13.04 -10.32
C ASP A 204 -6.85 11.81 -9.87
N SER A 205 -7.76 11.34 -10.72
CA SER A 205 -8.60 10.18 -10.38
C SER A 205 -7.79 8.91 -10.14
N PHE A 206 -6.64 8.74 -10.79
CA PHE A 206 -5.78 7.56 -10.63
C PHE A 206 -4.99 7.61 -9.32
N VAL A 207 -4.43 8.77 -8.97
CA VAL A 207 -3.77 8.99 -7.68
C VAL A 207 -4.77 8.81 -6.53
N ARG A 208 -6.03 9.24 -6.70
CA ARG A 208 -7.09 8.98 -5.69
C ARG A 208 -7.35 7.50 -5.50
N PHE A 209 -7.44 6.73 -6.58
CA PHE A 209 -7.54 5.27 -6.51
C PHE A 209 -6.41 4.67 -5.66
N LEU A 210 -5.17 5.06 -5.93
CA LEU A 210 -4.00 4.55 -5.20
C LEU A 210 -3.98 4.94 -3.73
N ILE A 211 -4.39 6.17 -3.38
CA ILE A 211 -4.49 6.62 -1.98
C ILE A 211 -5.58 5.84 -1.24
N ILE A 212 -6.74 5.63 -1.87
CA ILE A 212 -7.83 4.86 -1.28
C ILE A 212 -7.40 3.40 -1.08
N PHE A 213 -6.72 2.82 -2.07
CA PHE A 213 -6.14 1.49 -1.99
C PHE A 213 -5.15 1.37 -0.83
N PHE A 214 -4.25 2.34 -0.70
CA PHE A 214 -3.27 2.39 0.38
C PHE A 214 -3.94 2.32 1.77
N VAL A 215 -5.03 3.06 1.96
CA VAL A 215 -5.77 3.09 3.23
C VAL A 215 -6.49 1.76 3.49
N PHE A 216 -7.25 1.25 2.53
CA PHE A 216 -7.99 0.00 2.71
C PHE A 216 -7.07 -1.20 2.88
N TYR A 217 -6.10 -1.36 1.98
CA TYR A 217 -5.16 -2.47 2.04
C TYR A 217 -4.34 -2.39 3.31
N GLY A 218 -3.75 -1.23 3.61
CA GLY A 218 -2.99 -0.96 4.83
C GLY A 218 -3.71 -1.39 6.08
N SER A 219 -4.97 -0.97 6.24
CA SER A 219 -5.68 -1.21 7.49
C SER A 219 -5.96 -2.68 7.75
N VAL A 220 -6.37 -3.43 6.72
CA VAL A 220 -6.69 -4.85 6.88
C VAL A 220 -5.46 -5.65 7.32
N TRP A 221 -4.32 -5.47 6.64
CA TRP A 221 -3.14 -6.27 6.96
C TRP A 221 -2.43 -5.79 8.22
N LEU A 222 -2.47 -4.49 8.56
CA LEU A 222 -1.91 -3.98 9.83
C LEU A 222 -2.64 -4.51 11.06
N ILE A 223 -3.94 -4.81 10.93
CA ILE A 223 -4.73 -5.42 11.99
C ILE A 223 -4.44 -6.92 12.05
N GLY A 224 -4.52 -7.61 10.90
CA GLY A 224 -4.40 -9.07 10.84
C GLY A 224 -2.98 -9.64 10.97
N ASN A 225 -1.92 -8.85 10.77
CA ASN A 225 -0.54 -9.33 10.83
C ASN A 225 0.20 -8.77 12.06
N ASP A 226 0.98 -9.62 12.73
CA ASP A 226 1.89 -9.20 13.82
C ASP A 226 3.36 -9.60 13.63
N ASN A 227 3.66 -10.24 12.49
CA ASN A 227 5.00 -10.70 12.19
C ASN A 227 5.72 -9.70 11.28
N LEU A 228 6.89 -9.19 11.71
CA LEU A 228 7.62 -8.17 10.93
C LEU A 228 8.19 -8.70 9.60
N GLY A 229 8.61 -9.98 9.55
CA GLY A 229 9.06 -10.60 8.29
C GLY A 229 7.92 -10.67 7.26
N THR A 230 6.70 -10.95 7.72
CA THR A 230 5.51 -10.89 6.86
C THR A 230 5.11 -9.44 6.52
N ALA A 231 5.28 -8.50 7.44
CA ALA A 231 4.98 -7.08 7.21
C ALA A 231 5.81 -6.49 6.06
N VAL A 232 7.10 -6.85 5.94
CA VAL A 232 7.95 -6.41 4.82
C VAL A 232 7.37 -6.85 3.47
N ARG A 233 6.78 -8.05 3.42
CA ARG A 233 6.16 -8.58 2.21
C ARG A 233 4.82 -7.91 1.90
N LEU A 234 4.03 -7.62 2.93
CA LEU A 234 2.72 -6.99 2.80
C LEU A 234 2.82 -5.52 2.40
N ARG A 235 3.73 -4.77 3.02
CA ARG A 235 3.84 -3.31 2.78
C ARG A 235 4.21 -2.94 1.34
N ILE A 236 4.73 -3.86 0.53
CA ILE A 236 5.16 -3.58 -0.85
C ILE A 236 4.04 -2.97 -1.71
N TYR A 237 2.80 -3.47 -1.62
CA TYR A 237 1.68 -2.95 -2.41
C TYR A 237 1.33 -1.52 -2.00
N ASN A 238 1.43 -1.22 -0.71
CA ASN A 238 1.27 0.13 -0.18
C ASN A 238 2.40 1.07 -0.63
N TYR A 239 3.64 0.59 -0.60
CA TYR A 239 4.79 1.35 -1.05
C TYR A 239 4.69 1.65 -2.54
N LEU A 240 4.34 0.66 -3.37
CA LEU A 240 4.08 0.83 -4.80
C LEU A 240 2.99 1.88 -5.07
N ALA A 241 1.88 1.84 -4.33
CA ALA A 241 0.81 2.83 -4.49
C ALA A 241 1.30 4.27 -4.25
N ILE A 242 2.13 4.48 -3.22
CA ILE A 242 2.72 5.79 -2.93
C ILE A 242 3.80 6.19 -3.92
N TYR A 243 4.67 5.26 -4.33
CA TYR A 243 5.72 5.51 -5.33
C TYR A 243 5.10 5.94 -6.65
N ILE A 244 4.12 5.20 -7.16
CA ILE A 244 3.41 5.53 -8.39
C ILE A 244 2.71 6.89 -8.24
N SER A 245 2.06 7.14 -7.10
CA SER A 245 1.41 8.43 -6.82
C SER A 245 2.41 9.59 -6.85
N PHE A 246 3.59 9.42 -6.23
CA PHE A 246 4.63 10.45 -6.17
C PHE A 246 5.18 10.81 -7.56
N PHE A 247 5.41 9.82 -8.43
CA PHE A 247 5.98 10.07 -9.76
C PHE A 247 4.96 10.61 -10.77
N ILE A 248 3.66 10.43 -10.52
CA ILE A 248 2.58 10.93 -11.38
C ILE A 248 2.05 12.29 -10.92
N SER A 249 2.18 12.63 -9.63
CA SER A 249 1.71 13.91 -9.03
C SER A 249 2.68 15.07 -9.20
#